data_AF-A0A928Q8I1-F1
#
_entry.id   AF-A0A928Q8I1-F1
#
_cell.length_a   1.000
_cell.length_b   1.000
_cell.length_c   1.000
_cell.angle_alpha   90.00
_cell.angle_beta   90.00
_cell.angle_gamma   90.00
#
_symmetry.space_group_name_H-M   'P 1'
#
loop_
_entity.id
_entity.type
_entity.pdbx_description
1 polymer ?
#
loop_
_entity_poly.entity_id
_entity_poly.type
_entity_poly.pdbx_seq_one_letter_code
_entity_poly.pdbx_strand_id
1 'polypeptide(L)'
;MENQITKQNENPFAIGRPTNINEGAVTIESSRAVAEAQGKLIIAKNFPRNEVEAYTKAMKACQRKSLAEKATYSYPRSGSTISGPSIRLAEELARCWGNIDFGIKELSQKEGESEMQAYCWDMETNTISSQTFVVAHVRDSKNGSQKLTTQRDIYENNANMAGRRLRARILAVLPPDLVEAAVIECKKTLAGNSDVPIEDRIKKMAVAFEKFGVKPATIEKRLGRKLDTMTTEDLSEYIGIYNSLKDGNSVVSDWFDVKLNSDRAKDLTEKLLTEESGENKNAE
;
A
#
# COMPACT_ATOMS: atom_id res chain seq x y z
N MET A 1 62.37 10.69 -22.67
CA MET A 1 61.64 9.42 -22.88
C MET A 1 60.47 9.41 -21.92
N GLU A 2 59.32 9.88 -22.39
CA GLU A 2 58.08 9.92 -21.60
C GLU A 2 57.46 8.52 -21.58
N ASN A 3 57.28 7.96 -20.38
CA ASN A 3 56.54 6.73 -20.17
C ASN A 3 55.07 7.08 -19.92
N GLN A 4 54.22 6.85 -20.92
CA GLN A 4 52.77 6.90 -20.76
C GLN A 4 52.29 5.65 -20.01
N ILE A 5 51.66 5.87 -18.85
CA ILE A 5 50.97 4.85 -18.08
C ILE A 5 49.58 4.64 -18.71
N THR A 6 49.41 3.55 -19.45
CA THR A 6 48.12 3.12 -19.97
C THR A 6 47.27 2.62 -18.81
N LYS A 7 46.33 3.44 -18.30
CA LYS A 7 45.30 2.97 -17.38
C LYS A 7 44.34 2.06 -18.16
N GLN A 8 44.46 0.75 -17.98
CA GLN A 8 43.42 -0.20 -18.37
C GLN A 8 42.16 0.13 -17.58
N ASN A 9 41.10 0.47 -18.29
CA ASN A 9 39.78 0.69 -17.74
C ASN A 9 39.12 -0.70 -17.55
N GLU A 10 39.58 -1.45 -16.55
CA GLU A 10 38.96 -2.72 -16.19
C GLU A 10 37.66 -2.45 -15.43
N ASN A 11 36.55 -2.97 -15.97
CA ASN A 11 35.24 -2.88 -15.35
C ASN A 11 35.24 -3.71 -14.04
N PRO A 12 35.06 -3.10 -12.86
CA PRO A 12 35.13 -3.79 -11.57
C PRO A 12 33.96 -4.75 -11.32
N PHE A 13 33.01 -4.89 -12.25
CA PHE A 13 31.84 -5.76 -12.16
C PHE A 13 31.95 -7.06 -12.98
N ALA A 14 33.13 -7.42 -13.50
CA ALA A 14 33.31 -8.64 -14.28
C ALA A 14 33.33 -9.89 -13.37
N ILE A 15 32.22 -10.64 -13.34
CA ILE A 15 32.10 -11.94 -12.63
C ILE A 15 32.23 -13.09 -13.65
N GLY A 16 33.06 -14.10 -13.32
CA GLY A 16 33.28 -15.32 -14.11
C GLY A 16 31.99 -16.14 -14.33
N ARG A 17 31.83 -16.69 -15.54
CA ARG A 17 30.53 -17.09 -16.10
C ARG A 17 30.32 -18.62 -16.20
N PRO A 18 29.15 -19.16 -15.86
CA PRO A 18 28.74 -20.54 -16.19
C PRO A 18 28.27 -20.69 -17.65
N THR A 19 28.48 -21.88 -18.22
CA THR A 19 28.57 -22.17 -19.68
C THR A 19 27.25 -22.44 -20.43
N ASN A 20 26.07 -22.15 -19.87
CA ASN A 20 24.78 -22.52 -20.49
C ASN A 20 23.72 -21.39 -20.40
N ILE A 21 24.06 -20.17 -20.79
CA ILE A 21 23.11 -19.06 -20.89
C ILE A 21 23.33 -18.35 -22.24
N ASN A 22 22.27 -17.96 -22.94
CA ASN A 22 22.36 -17.20 -24.20
C ASN A 22 23.12 -15.88 -23.94
N GLU A 23 24.44 -15.89 -24.19
CA GLU A 23 25.39 -14.87 -23.74
C GLU A 23 25.08 -13.47 -24.28
N GLY A 24 24.52 -13.40 -25.49
CA GLY A 24 24.07 -12.15 -26.10
C GLY A 24 22.90 -11.52 -25.34
N ALA A 25 21.90 -12.33 -24.94
CA ALA A 25 20.74 -11.84 -24.21
C ALA A 25 21.11 -11.32 -22.80
N VAL A 26 21.98 -12.03 -22.08
CA VAL A 26 22.46 -11.61 -20.75
C VAL A 26 23.25 -10.31 -20.83
N THR A 27 24.12 -10.17 -21.83
CA THR A 27 24.94 -8.98 -22.00
C THR A 27 24.08 -7.76 -22.35
N ILE A 28 23.08 -7.91 -23.22
CA ILE A 28 22.13 -6.84 -23.55
C ILE A 28 21.34 -6.41 -22.32
N GLU A 29 20.81 -7.35 -21.54
CA GLU A 29 19.99 -7.05 -20.36
C GLU A 29 20.80 -6.35 -19.26
N SER A 30 22.03 -6.83 -18.99
CA SER A 30 22.92 -6.16 -18.04
C SER A 30 23.27 -4.72 -18.46
N SER A 31 23.53 -4.51 -19.75
CA SER A 31 23.82 -3.18 -20.30
C SER A 31 22.61 -2.24 -20.19
N ARG A 32 21.40 -2.76 -20.46
CA ARG A 32 20.15 -2.02 -20.31
C ARG A 32 19.91 -1.61 -18.85
N ALA A 33 20.08 -2.53 -17.91
CA ALA A 33 19.88 -2.26 -16.48
C ALA A 33 20.84 -1.19 -15.95
N VAL A 34 22.12 -1.24 -16.35
CA VAL A 34 23.11 -0.21 -16.00
C VAL A 34 22.75 1.15 -16.61
N ALA A 35 22.39 1.18 -17.90
CA ALA A 35 22.02 2.41 -18.59
C ALA A 35 20.76 3.05 -18.00
N GLU A 36 19.75 2.25 -17.63
CA GLU A 36 18.53 2.72 -16.99
C GLU A 36 18.83 3.34 -15.62
N ALA A 37 19.60 2.64 -14.78
CA ALA A 37 19.97 3.14 -13.45
C ALA A 37 20.80 4.42 -13.52
N GLN A 38 21.78 4.49 -14.42
CA GLN A 38 22.58 5.69 -14.65
C GLN A 38 21.73 6.84 -15.19
N GLY A 39 20.87 6.59 -16.17
CA GLY A 39 19.98 7.59 -16.75
C GLY A 39 19.04 8.20 -15.72
N LYS A 40 18.42 7.36 -14.89
CA LYS A 40 17.57 7.77 -13.75
C LYS A 40 18.31 8.70 -12.78
N LEU A 41 19.51 8.32 -12.36
CA LEU A 41 20.34 9.13 -11.46
C LEU A 41 20.76 10.47 -12.08
N ILE A 42 21.19 10.47 -13.34
CA ILE A 42 21.61 11.69 -14.04
C ILE A 42 20.43 12.66 -14.18
N ILE A 43 19.24 12.17 -14.58
CA ILE A 43 18.04 13.01 -14.71
C ILE A 43 17.65 13.59 -13.35
N ALA A 44 17.62 12.78 -12.29
CA ALA A 44 17.27 13.26 -10.95
C ALA A 44 18.26 14.34 -10.43
N LYS A 45 19.56 14.20 -10.72
CA LYS A 45 20.57 15.20 -10.36
C LYS A 45 20.52 16.48 -11.19
N ASN A 46 20.15 16.37 -12.47
CA ASN A 46 20.00 17.53 -13.36
C ASN A 46 18.70 18.31 -13.11
N PHE A 47 17.66 17.63 -12.65
CA PHE A 47 16.35 18.21 -12.36
C PHE A 47 15.95 17.90 -10.91
N PRO A 48 16.63 18.50 -9.92
CA PRO A 48 16.31 18.30 -8.52
C PRO A 48 14.91 18.83 -8.20
N ARG A 49 14.25 18.19 -7.24
CA ARG A 49 12.91 18.56 -6.79
C ARG A 49 12.94 19.92 -6.09
N ASN A 50 11.82 20.63 -6.15
CA ASN A 50 11.55 21.74 -5.24
C ASN A 50 10.72 21.22 -4.07
N GLU A 51 11.33 21.08 -2.89
CA GLU A 51 10.67 20.49 -1.70
C GLU A 51 9.44 21.29 -1.25
N VAL A 52 9.47 22.62 -1.35
CA VAL A 52 8.34 23.48 -1.00
C VAL A 52 7.16 23.25 -1.94
N GLU A 53 7.44 23.13 -3.24
CA GLU A 53 6.43 22.83 -4.24
C GLU A 53 5.88 21.40 -4.07
N ALA A 54 6.75 20.43 -3.79
CA ALA A 54 6.37 19.05 -3.52
C ALA A 54 5.45 18.94 -2.29
N TYR A 55 5.80 19.62 -1.19
CA TYR A 55 4.98 19.71 0.01
C TYR A 55 3.61 20.33 -0.30
N THR A 56 3.59 21.44 -1.04
CA THR A 56 2.33 22.12 -1.42
C THR A 56 1.44 21.23 -2.27
N LYS A 57 2.03 20.50 -3.24
CA LYS A 57 1.32 19.51 -4.06
C LYS A 57 0.74 18.39 -3.20
N ALA A 58 1.51 17.87 -2.25
CA ALA A 58 1.06 16.82 -1.34
C ALA A 58 -0.12 17.29 -0.47
N MET A 59 -0.05 18.49 0.13
CA MET A 59 -1.15 19.03 0.94
C MET A 59 -2.42 19.25 0.10
N LYS A 60 -2.27 19.83 -1.10
CA LYS A 60 -3.39 19.99 -2.05
C LYS A 60 -4.01 18.65 -2.45
N ALA A 61 -3.20 17.61 -2.61
CA ALA A 61 -3.71 16.26 -2.87
C ALA A 61 -4.51 15.73 -1.67
N CYS A 62 -4.03 15.94 -0.44
CA CYS A 62 -4.66 15.53 0.81
C CYS A 62 -6.01 16.22 1.08
N GLN A 63 -6.21 17.41 0.50
CA GLN A 63 -7.49 18.15 0.51
C GLN A 63 -8.58 17.52 -0.38
N ARG A 64 -8.23 16.54 -1.23
CA ARG A 64 -9.23 15.81 -2.01
C ARG A 64 -9.88 14.75 -1.13
N LYS A 65 -11.19 14.88 -0.94
CA LYS A 65 -12.00 13.96 -0.12
C LYS A 65 -11.80 12.48 -0.52
N SER A 66 -11.75 12.18 -1.82
CA SER A 66 -11.56 10.81 -2.32
C SER A 66 -10.22 10.18 -1.94
N LEU A 67 -9.16 10.99 -1.77
CA LEU A 67 -7.88 10.52 -1.23
C LEU A 67 -7.96 10.42 0.29
N ALA A 68 -8.50 11.46 0.95
CA ALA A 68 -8.60 11.53 2.40
C ALA A 68 -9.37 10.34 2.99
N GLU A 69 -10.46 9.92 2.34
CA GLU A 69 -11.25 8.74 2.72
C GLU A 69 -10.45 7.44 2.68
N LYS A 70 -9.38 7.36 1.88
CA LYS A 70 -8.51 6.19 1.70
C LYS A 70 -7.12 6.38 2.32
N ALA A 71 -6.90 7.49 3.02
CA ALA A 71 -5.56 7.93 3.41
C ALA A 71 -4.97 7.12 4.57
N THR A 72 -5.82 6.54 5.42
CA THR A 72 -5.41 5.79 6.59
C THR A 72 -5.98 4.38 6.58
N TYR A 73 -5.21 3.44 7.10
CA TYR A 73 -5.69 2.10 7.46
C TYR A 73 -5.71 1.97 8.99
N SER A 74 -6.49 1.03 9.50
CA SER A 74 -6.49 0.65 10.91
C SER A 74 -6.42 -0.86 11.03
N TYR A 75 -5.83 -1.40 12.09
CA TYR A 75 -5.96 -2.81 12.48
C TYR A 75 -5.84 -2.96 14.00
N PRO A 76 -6.53 -3.93 14.63
CA PRO A 76 -6.43 -4.12 16.07
C PRO A 76 -5.20 -4.97 16.40
N ARG A 77 -4.47 -4.59 17.46
CA ARG A 77 -3.33 -5.34 17.98
C ARG A 77 -3.26 -5.21 19.49
N SER A 78 -3.21 -6.34 20.20
CA SER A 78 -3.03 -6.41 21.66
C SER A 78 -4.00 -5.50 22.44
N GLY A 79 -5.27 -5.44 22.04
CA GLY A 79 -6.30 -4.62 22.71
C GLY A 79 -6.30 -3.13 22.33
N SER A 80 -5.43 -2.70 21.41
CA SER A 80 -5.38 -1.32 20.89
C SER A 80 -5.65 -1.27 19.38
N THR A 81 -6.17 -0.15 18.88
CA THR A 81 -6.26 0.13 17.44
C THR A 81 -4.94 0.75 16.98
N ILE A 82 -4.23 0.10 16.06
CA ILE A 82 -3.09 0.70 15.36
C ILE A 82 -3.59 1.31 14.07
N SER A 83 -3.27 2.58 13.83
CA SER A 83 -3.58 3.28 12.58
C SER A 83 -2.31 3.87 11.98
N GLY A 84 -2.30 4.04 10.66
CA GLY A 84 -1.21 4.69 9.96
C GLY A 84 -1.57 5.08 8.53
N PRO A 85 -0.62 5.68 7.79
CA PRO A 85 -0.79 5.97 6.37
C PRO A 85 -1.14 4.70 5.59
N SER A 86 -2.05 4.78 4.62
CA SER A 86 -2.33 3.69 3.70
C SER A 86 -1.27 3.64 2.59
N ILE A 87 -1.27 2.55 1.81
CA ILE A 87 -0.44 2.49 0.59
C ILE A 87 -0.82 3.61 -0.40
N ARG A 88 -2.12 3.95 -0.51
CA ARG A 88 -2.61 4.99 -1.42
C ARG A 88 -2.09 6.37 -1.05
N LEU A 89 -2.06 6.69 0.25
CA LEU A 89 -1.43 7.93 0.70
C LEU A 89 0.07 7.92 0.40
N ALA A 90 0.77 6.82 0.71
CA ALA A 90 2.20 6.72 0.47
C ALA A 90 2.57 6.88 -1.02
N GLU A 91 1.84 6.22 -1.93
CA GLU A 91 2.03 6.33 -3.38
C GLU A 91 1.80 7.76 -3.89
N GLU A 92 0.74 8.42 -3.40
CA GLU A 92 0.44 9.81 -3.77
C GLU A 92 1.51 10.77 -3.26
N LEU A 93 2.01 10.57 -2.04
CA LEU A 93 3.10 11.36 -1.49
C LEU A 93 4.40 11.15 -2.29
N ALA A 94 4.73 9.91 -2.66
CA ALA A 94 5.89 9.63 -3.52
C ALA A 94 5.76 10.31 -4.89
N ARG A 95 4.56 10.28 -5.50
CA ARG A 95 4.26 10.98 -6.75
C ARG A 95 4.47 12.50 -6.63
N CYS A 96 4.01 13.10 -5.52
CA CYS A 96 4.16 14.53 -5.26
C CYS A 96 5.61 14.91 -4.93
N TRP A 97 6.35 14.03 -4.23
CA TRP A 97 7.75 14.26 -3.86
C TRP A 97 8.66 14.28 -5.09
N GLY A 98 8.35 13.49 -6.13
CA GLY A 98 9.13 13.40 -7.37
C GLY A 98 10.39 12.54 -7.22
N ASN A 99 11.16 12.33 -8.29
CA ASN A 99 12.48 11.66 -8.26
C ASN A 99 12.58 10.38 -7.38
N ILE A 100 11.48 9.64 -7.26
CA ILE A 100 11.39 8.36 -6.53
C ILE A 100 11.02 7.27 -7.54
N ASP A 101 11.76 6.16 -7.49
CA ASP A 101 11.43 4.89 -8.15
C ASP A 101 11.01 3.88 -7.09
N PHE A 102 9.82 3.30 -7.20
CA PHE A 102 9.33 2.33 -6.22
C PHE A 102 8.53 1.24 -6.90
N GLY A 103 8.49 0.06 -6.29
CA GLY A 103 7.68 -1.02 -6.83
C GLY A 103 7.88 -2.35 -6.14
N ILE A 104 7.27 -3.36 -6.76
CA ILE A 104 7.31 -4.75 -6.32
C ILE A 104 7.90 -5.57 -7.46
N LYS A 105 8.76 -6.53 -7.12
CA LYS A 105 9.31 -7.52 -8.04
C LYS A 105 8.99 -8.91 -7.49
N GLU A 106 8.36 -9.76 -8.29
CA GLU A 106 8.33 -11.19 -7.99
C GLU A 106 9.65 -11.79 -8.50
N LEU A 107 10.45 -12.33 -7.58
CA LEU A 107 11.78 -12.86 -7.89
C LEU A 107 11.68 -14.33 -8.33
N SER A 108 10.83 -15.09 -7.65
CA SER A 108 10.51 -16.47 -8.02
C SER A 108 9.14 -16.87 -7.48
N GLN A 109 8.50 -17.82 -8.16
CA GLN A 109 7.29 -18.48 -7.69
C GLN A 109 7.53 -19.99 -7.68
N LYS A 110 7.24 -20.63 -6.55
CA LYS A 110 7.34 -22.09 -6.37
C LYS A 110 6.01 -22.62 -5.84
N GLU A 111 5.89 -23.95 -5.77
CA GLU A 111 4.69 -24.55 -5.18
C GLU A 111 4.59 -24.18 -3.69
N GLY A 112 3.57 -23.42 -3.34
CA GLY A 112 3.27 -23.06 -1.95
C GLY A 112 3.89 -21.75 -1.45
N GLU A 113 4.73 -21.08 -2.23
CA GLU A 113 5.30 -19.78 -1.87
C GLU A 113 5.73 -18.93 -3.08
N SER A 114 5.70 -17.61 -2.91
CA SER A 114 6.29 -16.63 -3.82
C SER A 114 7.36 -15.83 -3.10
N GLU A 115 8.55 -15.71 -3.70
CA GLU A 115 9.59 -14.81 -3.24
C GLU A 115 9.42 -13.46 -3.95
N MET A 116 9.28 -12.41 -3.15
CA MET A 116 8.97 -11.07 -3.63
C MET A 116 9.94 -10.06 -3.03
N GLN A 117 10.11 -8.94 -3.70
CA GLN A 117 10.87 -7.79 -3.22
C GLN A 117 10.02 -6.54 -3.36
N ALA A 118 9.96 -5.75 -2.28
CA ALA A 118 9.44 -4.38 -2.31
C ALA A 118 10.62 -3.42 -2.21
N TYR A 119 10.60 -2.33 -2.97
CA TYR A 119 11.66 -1.33 -2.94
C TYR A 119 11.13 0.08 -3.15
N CYS A 120 11.90 1.05 -2.67
CA CYS A 120 11.76 2.47 -2.92
C CYS A 120 13.17 3.08 -2.97
N TRP A 121 13.43 3.88 -4.00
CA TRP A 121 14.69 4.56 -4.24
C TRP A 121 14.43 6.03 -4.52
N ASP A 122 14.87 6.90 -3.62
CA ASP A 122 15.03 8.31 -3.94
C ASP A 122 16.32 8.47 -4.75
N MET A 123 16.16 8.74 -6.04
CA MET A 123 17.27 8.84 -7.00
C MET A 123 18.04 10.16 -6.84
N GLU A 124 17.43 11.17 -6.22
CA GLU A 124 18.06 12.47 -6.01
C GLU A 124 18.97 12.46 -4.77
N THR A 125 18.51 11.89 -3.65
CA THR A 125 19.34 11.71 -2.44
C THR A 125 20.16 10.44 -2.47
N ASN A 126 19.85 9.53 -3.40
CA ASN A 126 20.38 8.17 -3.50
C ASN A 126 20.06 7.28 -2.27
N THR A 127 18.97 7.59 -1.56
CA THR A 127 18.49 6.79 -0.43
C THR A 127 17.67 5.61 -0.93
N ILE A 128 18.05 4.40 -0.54
CA ILE A 128 17.38 3.16 -0.97
C ILE A 128 16.82 2.42 0.24
N SER A 129 15.55 2.03 0.14
CA SER A 129 14.91 1.09 1.05
C SER A 129 14.38 -0.09 0.26
N SER A 130 14.93 -1.29 0.51
CA SER A 130 14.46 -2.52 -0.12
C SER A 130 14.20 -3.59 0.95
N GLN A 131 13.35 -4.56 0.61
CA GLN A 131 13.10 -5.73 1.44
C GLN A 131 12.68 -6.89 0.55
N THR A 132 13.44 -7.98 0.59
CA THR A 132 13.03 -9.29 0.05
C THR A 132 12.27 -10.06 1.12
N PHE A 133 11.21 -10.75 0.73
CA PHE A 133 10.33 -11.50 1.63
C PHE A 133 9.66 -12.66 0.90
N VAL A 134 9.29 -13.68 1.66
CA VAL A 134 8.54 -14.83 1.16
C VAL A 134 7.08 -14.69 1.56
N VAL A 135 6.19 -14.98 0.62
CA VAL A 135 4.74 -15.06 0.82
C VAL A 135 4.32 -16.50 0.68
N ALA A 136 3.93 -17.14 1.78
CA ALA A 136 3.31 -18.46 1.74
C ALA A 136 1.94 -18.38 1.06
N HIS A 137 1.61 -19.35 0.21
CA HIS A 137 0.31 -19.50 -0.46
C HIS A 137 -0.70 -20.13 0.50
N VAL A 138 -0.93 -19.45 1.61
CA VAL A 138 -1.78 -19.90 2.70
C VAL A 138 -2.60 -18.71 3.20
N ARG A 139 -3.88 -18.96 3.48
CA ARG A 139 -4.77 -18.01 4.14
C ARG A 139 -5.06 -18.52 5.55
N ASP A 140 -4.56 -17.79 6.55
CA ASP A 140 -4.83 -18.10 7.94
C ASP A 140 -6.27 -17.75 8.30
N SER A 141 -6.93 -18.66 9.03
CA SER A 141 -8.25 -18.44 9.58
C SER A 141 -8.31 -18.95 11.02
N LYS A 142 -9.32 -18.50 11.79
CA LYS A 142 -9.56 -18.99 13.15
C LYS A 142 -9.81 -20.51 13.23
N ASN A 143 -10.20 -21.14 12.11
CA ASN A 143 -10.46 -22.57 12.00
C ASN A 143 -9.27 -23.36 11.43
N GLY A 144 -8.09 -22.73 11.34
CA GLY A 144 -6.88 -23.30 10.75
C GLY A 144 -6.48 -22.59 9.46
N SER A 145 -5.27 -22.92 9.01
CA SER A 145 -4.66 -22.37 7.80
C SER A 145 -5.12 -23.13 6.56
N GLN A 146 -5.62 -22.42 5.56
CA GLN A 146 -6.08 -22.98 4.29
C GLN A 146 -5.04 -22.75 3.19
N LYS A 147 -4.58 -23.81 2.52
CA LYS A 147 -3.68 -23.68 1.35
C LYS A 147 -4.45 -23.01 0.21
N LEU A 148 -3.86 -21.99 -0.39
CA LEU A 148 -4.35 -21.34 -1.60
C LEU A 148 -3.90 -22.15 -2.80
N THR A 149 -4.84 -22.55 -3.65
CA THR A 149 -4.58 -23.40 -4.82
C THR A 149 -4.92 -22.70 -6.13
N THR A 150 -5.79 -21.70 -6.11
CA THR A 150 -6.14 -20.95 -7.32
C THR A 150 -5.13 -19.83 -7.56
N GLN A 151 -4.78 -19.60 -8.82
CA GLN A 151 -3.84 -18.53 -9.20
C GLN A 151 -4.35 -17.16 -8.78
N ARG A 152 -5.68 -16.95 -8.81
CA ARG A 152 -6.32 -15.70 -8.39
C ARG A 152 -6.08 -15.43 -6.91
N ASP A 153 -6.35 -16.42 -6.05
CA ASP A 153 -6.16 -16.25 -4.60
C ASP A 153 -4.69 -16.03 -4.25
N ILE A 154 -3.78 -16.73 -4.94
CA ILE A 154 -2.33 -16.57 -4.77
C ILE A 154 -1.91 -15.14 -5.16
N TYR A 155 -2.38 -14.65 -6.32
CA TYR A 155 -2.09 -13.29 -6.78
C TYR A 155 -2.60 -12.23 -5.80
N GLU A 156 -3.85 -12.35 -5.35
CA GLU A 156 -4.44 -11.40 -4.40
C GLU A 156 -3.70 -11.41 -3.05
N ASN A 157 -3.33 -12.59 -2.55
CA ASN A 157 -2.53 -12.73 -1.34
C ASN A 157 -1.14 -12.07 -1.49
N ASN A 158 -0.45 -12.34 -2.60
CA ASN A 158 0.84 -11.75 -2.92
C ASN A 158 0.76 -10.23 -3.03
N ALA A 159 -0.23 -9.70 -3.75
CA ALA A 159 -0.46 -8.27 -3.92
C ALA A 159 -0.70 -7.57 -2.57
N ASN A 160 -1.52 -8.18 -1.70
CA ASN A 160 -1.78 -7.65 -0.36
C ASN A 160 -0.53 -7.64 0.52
N MET A 161 0.24 -8.73 0.52
CA MET A 161 1.48 -8.83 1.29
C MET A 161 2.56 -7.86 0.77
N ALA A 162 2.65 -7.69 -0.55
CA ALA A 162 3.60 -6.81 -1.18
C ALA A 162 3.23 -5.33 -0.98
N GLY A 163 1.95 -4.96 -1.09
CA GLY A 163 1.48 -3.59 -0.86
C GLY A 163 1.81 -3.07 0.54
N ARG A 164 1.71 -3.91 1.58
CA ARG A 164 2.09 -3.56 2.96
C ARG A 164 3.57 -3.21 3.08
N ARG A 165 4.43 -3.97 2.41
CA ARG A 165 5.89 -3.81 2.45
C ARG A 165 6.34 -2.67 1.56
N LEU A 166 5.74 -2.52 0.38
CA LEU A 166 5.94 -1.36 -0.50
C LEU A 166 5.63 -0.07 0.23
N ARG A 167 4.50 0.01 0.92
CA ARG A 167 4.17 1.16 1.77
C ARG A 167 5.29 1.44 2.76
N ALA A 168 5.77 0.41 3.48
CA ALA A 168 6.85 0.57 4.44
C ALA A 168 8.18 1.01 3.80
N ARG A 169 8.45 0.67 2.52
CA ARG A 169 9.63 1.16 1.78
C ARG A 169 9.46 2.61 1.36
N ILE A 170 8.29 3.00 0.87
CA ILE A 170 7.99 4.39 0.50
C ILE A 170 8.11 5.30 1.72
N LEU A 171 7.46 4.95 2.82
CA LEU A 171 7.48 5.74 4.07
C LEU A 171 8.87 5.79 4.72
N ALA A 172 9.76 4.82 4.45
CA ALA A 172 11.13 4.86 4.95
C ALA A 172 12.04 5.84 4.18
N VAL A 173 11.62 6.27 2.99
CA VAL A 173 12.37 7.19 2.13
C VAL A 173 11.83 8.62 2.22
N LEU A 174 10.51 8.77 2.40
CA LEU A 174 9.89 10.10 2.54
C LEU A 174 10.24 10.78 3.87
N PRO A 175 10.33 12.12 3.90
CA PRO A 175 10.47 12.87 5.15
C PRO A 175 9.32 12.57 6.13
N PRO A 176 9.59 12.23 7.40
CA PRO A 176 8.53 11.89 8.36
C PRO A 176 7.52 13.02 8.61
N ASP A 177 7.98 14.26 8.63
CA ASP A 177 7.18 15.46 8.83
C ASP A 177 6.19 15.70 7.68
N LEU A 178 6.61 15.45 6.43
CA LEU A 178 5.70 15.45 5.27
C LEU A 178 4.57 14.44 5.44
N VAL A 179 4.90 13.21 5.86
CA VAL A 179 3.93 12.14 6.05
C VAL A 179 2.95 12.49 7.18
N GLU A 180 3.44 13.00 8.31
CA GLU A 180 2.61 13.44 9.43
C GLU A 180 1.67 14.57 9.03
N ALA A 181 2.20 15.60 8.35
CA ALA A 181 1.40 16.72 7.85
C ALA A 181 0.30 16.24 6.90
N ALA A 182 0.60 15.30 6.01
CA ALA A 182 -0.36 14.73 5.07
C ALA A 182 -1.49 13.99 5.77
N VAL A 183 -1.18 13.18 6.80
CA VAL A 183 -2.20 12.49 7.60
C VAL A 183 -3.09 13.51 8.33
N ILE A 184 -2.50 14.56 8.92
CA ILE A 184 -3.24 15.62 9.59
C ILE A 184 -4.18 16.32 8.59
N GLU A 185 -3.68 16.65 7.40
CA GLU A 185 -4.47 17.34 6.37
C GLU A 185 -5.62 16.46 5.84
N CYS A 186 -5.39 15.16 5.63
CA CYS A 186 -6.46 14.23 5.28
C CYS A 186 -7.52 14.15 6.39
N LYS A 187 -7.13 14.10 7.67
CA LYS A 187 -8.08 14.14 8.80
C LYS A 187 -8.87 15.44 8.82
N LYS A 188 -8.21 16.59 8.65
CA LYS A 188 -8.88 17.89 8.52
C LYS A 188 -9.86 17.92 7.36
N THR A 189 -9.51 17.32 6.23
CA THR A 189 -10.39 17.23 5.05
C THR A 189 -11.62 16.39 5.32
N LEU A 190 -11.49 15.31 6.08
CA LEU A 190 -12.62 14.50 6.53
C LEU A 190 -13.45 15.20 7.62
N ALA A 191 -12.83 15.99 8.49
CA ALA A 191 -13.49 16.70 9.58
C ALA A 191 -14.17 18.01 9.15
N GLY A 192 -13.60 18.71 8.16
CA GLY A 192 -14.04 20.02 7.66
C GLY A 192 -15.42 20.00 6.99
N ASN A 193 -15.85 21.17 6.49
CA ASN A 193 -17.18 21.43 5.92
C ASN A 193 -17.51 20.49 4.75
N SER A 194 -17.97 19.30 5.09
CA SER A 194 -18.78 18.46 4.23
C SER A 194 -20.14 19.13 4.12
N ASP A 195 -20.63 19.36 2.90
CA ASP A 195 -22.01 19.81 2.65
C ASP A 195 -23.06 18.85 3.23
N VAL A 196 -22.63 17.65 3.61
CA VAL A 196 -23.44 16.61 4.24
C VAL A 196 -23.29 16.70 5.77
N PRO A 197 -24.40 16.88 6.51
CA PRO A 197 -24.44 16.84 7.98
C PRO A 197 -23.79 15.58 8.56
N ILE A 198 -23.22 15.68 9.75
CA ILE A 198 -22.54 14.55 10.42
C ILE A 198 -23.48 13.35 10.61
N GLU A 199 -24.75 13.58 10.95
CA GLU A 199 -25.77 12.55 11.10
C GLU A 199 -25.94 11.70 9.84
N ASP A 200 -25.97 12.34 8.67
CA ASP A 200 -26.12 11.63 7.40
C ASP A 200 -24.85 10.89 7.00
N ARG A 201 -23.68 11.40 7.39
CA ARG A 201 -22.41 10.68 7.22
C ARG A 201 -22.35 9.44 8.10
N ILE A 202 -22.81 9.53 9.34
CA ILE A 202 -22.92 8.40 10.27
C ILE A 202 -23.87 7.34 9.70
N LYS A 203 -25.03 7.73 9.18
CA LYS A 203 -25.98 6.80 8.51
C LYS A 203 -25.33 6.11 7.32
N LYS A 204 -24.66 6.86 6.44
CA LYS A 204 -23.94 6.29 5.27
C LYS A 204 -22.85 5.30 5.70
N MET A 205 -22.09 5.63 6.74
CA MET A 205 -21.08 4.75 7.31
C MET A 205 -21.73 3.47 7.85
N ALA A 206 -22.83 3.57 8.60
CA ALA A 206 -23.53 2.40 9.12
C ALA A 206 -24.03 1.47 7.99
N VAL A 207 -24.65 2.03 6.95
CA VAL A 207 -25.06 1.28 5.75
C VAL A 207 -23.88 0.61 5.05
N ALA A 208 -22.73 1.27 4.98
CA ALA A 208 -21.53 0.67 4.40
C ALA A 208 -21.05 -0.54 5.23
N PHE A 209 -21.09 -0.46 6.56
CA PHE A 209 -20.74 -1.56 7.46
C PHE A 209 -21.71 -2.75 7.38
N GLU A 210 -22.99 -2.54 7.03
CA GLU A 210 -23.96 -3.62 6.83
C GLU A 210 -23.54 -4.59 5.73
N LYS A 211 -22.79 -4.12 4.72
CA LYS A 211 -22.20 -4.95 3.67
C LYS A 211 -21.27 -6.04 4.22
N PHE A 212 -20.66 -5.78 5.38
CA PHE A 212 -19.82 -6.74 6.12
C PHE A 212 -20.57 -7.48 7.23
N GLY A 213 -21.91 -7.38 7.26
CA GLY A 213 -22.74 -7.97 8.30
C GLY A 213 -22.64 -7.27 9.66
N VAL A 214 -22.06 -6.07 9.73
CA VAL A 214 -21.95 -5.28 10.96
C VAL A 214 -23.18 -4.38 11.07
N LYS A 215 -24.03 -4.65 12.07
CA LYS A 215 -25.23 -3.86 12.34
C LYS A 215 -24.90 -2.61 13.18
N PRO A 216 -25.72 -1.54 13.13
CA PRO A 216 -25.55 -0.35 13.96
C PRO A 216 -25.37 -0.66 15.46
N ALA A 217 -26.13 -1.61 16.02
CA ALA A 217 -26.00 -2.02 17.42
C ALA A 217 -24.61 -2.60 17.76
N THR A 218 -23.95 -3.24 16.80
CA THR A 218 -22.59 -3.76 16.96
C THR A 218 -21.56 -2.62 16.97
N ILE A 219 -21.80 -1.59 16.16
CA ILE A 219 -21.00 -0.37 16.14
C ILE A 219 -21.12 0.37 17.47
N GLU A 220 -22.35 0.55 17.98
CA GLU A 220 -22.61 1.16 19.30
C GLU A 220 -21.93 0.39 20.43
N LYS A 221 -21.96 -0.96 20.39
CA LYS A 221 -21.30 -1.82 21.39
C LYS A 221 -19.79 -1.58 21.43
N ARG A 222 -19.14 -1.40 20.27
CA ARG A 222 -17.70 -1.07 20.21
C ARG A 222 -17.44 0.37 20.66
N LEU A 223 -18.28 1.30 20.22
CA LEU A 223 -18.15 2.73 20.54
C LEU A 223 -18.37 2.99 22.05
N GLY A 224 -19.14 2.13 22.73
CA GLY A 224 -19.49 2.28 24.15
C GLY A 224 -20.61 3.30 24.40
N ARG A 225 -21.21 3.85 23.34
CA ARG A 225 -22.23 4.89 23.37
C ARG A 225 -23.07 4.86 22.10
N LYS A 226 -24.13 5.67 22.07
CA LYS A 226 -25.07 5.75 20.95
C LYS A 226 -24.44 6.31 19.69
N LEU A 227 -24.89 5.81 18.55
CA LEU A 227 -24.31 6.10 17.23
C LEU A 227 -24.46 7.57 16.85
N ASP A 228 -25.56 8.20 17.27
CA ASP A 228 -25.85 9.63 17.10
C ASP A 228 -24.86 10.55 17.83
N THR A 229 -24.15 10.06 18.85
CA THR A 229 -23.13 10.82 19.57
C THR A 229 -21.77 10.84 18.88
N MET A 230 -21.57 10.09 17.79
CA MET A 230 -20.27 10.01 17.10
C MET A 230 -19.73 11.40 16.71
N THR A 231 -18.47 11.61 17.04
CA THR A 231 -17.68 12.79 16.67
C THR A 231 -17.04 12.59 15.30
N THR A 232 -16.45 13.66 14.76
CA THR A 232 -15.66 13.62 13.53
C THR A 232 -14.44 12.70 13.64
N GLU A 233 -13.88 12.60 14.84
CA GLU A 233 -12.73 11.75 15.16
C GLU A 233 -13.14 10.27 15.12
N ASP A 234 -14.27 9.91 15.74
CA ASP A 234 -14.77 8.53 15.67
C ASP A 234 -15.08 8.15 14.22
N LEU A 235 -15.73 9.04 13.47
CA LEU A 235 -16.05 8.77 12.07
C LEU A 235 -14.79 8.51 11.24
N SER A 236 -13.71 9.26 11.50
CA SER A 236 -12.42 9.06 10.84
C SER A 236 -11.79 7.71 11.22
N GLU A 237 -11.87 7.30 12.49
CA GLU A 237 -11.42 5.97 12.92
C GLU A 237 -12.20 4.85 12.20
N TYR A 238 -13.53 4.96 12.17
CA TYR A 238 -14.40 3.94 11.56
C TYR A 238 -14.26 3.88 10.04
N ILE A 239 -13.95 4.99 9.36
CA ILE A 239 -13.55 4.96 7.94
C ILE A 239 -12.26 4.13 7.76
N GLY A 240 -11.27 4.31 8.65
CA GLY A 240 -10.05 3.51 8.64
C GLY A 240 -10.30 2.01 8.88
N ILE A 241 -11.21 1.67 9.79
CA ILE A 241 -11.67 0.28 10.02
C ILE A 241 -12.35 -0.27 8.76
N TYR A 242 -13.28 0.48 8.16
CA TYR A 242 -13.99 0.08 6.95
C TYR A 242 -13.02 -0.20 5.79
N ASN A 243 -12.04 0.66 5.57
CA ASN A 243 -11.03 0.46 4.54
C ASN A 243 -10.20 -0.81 4.80
N SER A 244 -9.84 -1.07 6.06
CA SER A 244 -9.10 -2.30 6.40
C SER A 244 -9.92 -3.56 6.14
N LEU A 245 -11.24 -3.52 6.37
CA LEU A 245 -12.14 -4.62 6.01
C LEU A 245 -12.26 -4.76 4.48
N LYS A 246 -12.47 -3.64 3.78
CA LYS A 246 -12.60 -3.62 2.31
C LYS A 246 -11.36 -4.14 1.61
N ASP A 247 -10.18 -3.76 2.09
CA ASP A 247 -8.89 -4.17 1.52
C ASP A 247 -8.46 -5.58 1.98
N GLY A 248 -9.28 -6.29 2.74
CA GLY A 248 -8.95 -7.63 3.27
C GLY A 248 -7.79 -7.63 4.26
N ASN A 249 -7.47 -6.47 4.85
CA ASN A 249 -6.36 -6.33 5.78
C ASN A 249 -6.66 -6.84 7.19
N SER A 250 -7.94 -6.91 7.54
CA SER A 250 -8.49 -7.39 8.81
C SER A 250 -9.85 -8.05 8.55
N VAL A 251 -10.33 -8.87 9.48
CA VAL A 251 -11.70 -9.41 9.42
C VAL A 251 -12.61 -8.74 10.44
N VAL A 252 -13.94 -8.84 10.23
CA VAL A 252 -14.96 -8.24 11.11
C VAL A 252 -14.78 -8.64 12.57
N SER A 253 -14.42 -9.90 12.81
CA SER A 253 -14.23 -10.44 14.16
C SER A 253 -12.99 -9.92 14.89
N ASP A 254 -12.12 -9.17 14.20
CA ASP A 254 -10.98 -8.51 14.83
C ASP A 254 -11.42 -7.21 15.51
N TRP A 255 -12.50 -6.59 15.00
CA TRP A 255 -12.97 -5.28 15.42
C TRP A 255 -14.21 -5.33 16.30
N PHE A 256 -15.09 -6.28 16.01
CA PHE A 256 -16.41 -6.34 16.59
C PHE A 256 -16.62 -7.70 17.25
N ASP A 257 -17.14 -7.67 18.48
CA ASP A 257 -17.56 -8.87 19.20
C ASP A 257 -18.93 -9.34 18.69
N VAL A 258 -18.88 -9.96 17.51
CA VAL A 258 -20.05 -10.49 16.79
C VAL A 258 -19.99 -12.01 16.82
N LYS A 259 -21.06 -12.66 17.32
CA LYS A 259 -21.35 -14.06 17.00
C LYS A 259 -21.83 -14.13 15.56
N LEU A 260 -20.91 -14.09 14.60
CA LEU A 260 -21.24 -14.28 13.19
C LEU A 260 -21.40 -15.77 12.91
N ASN A 261 -22.49 -16.16 12.25
CA ASN A 261 -22.48 -17.36 11.41
C ASN A 261 -21.42 -17.10 10.33
N SER A 262 -20.23 -17.67 10.52
CA SER A 262 -19.00 -17.38 9.78
C SER A 262 -19.15 -17.47 8.26
N ASP A 263 -20.09 -18.29 7.81
CA ASP A 263 -20.24 -18.65 6.41
C ASP A 263 -20.92 -17.54 5.60
N ARG A 264 -21.83 -16.78 6.22
CA ARG A 264 -22.57 -15.70 5.53
C ARG A 264 -21.74 -14.42 5.38
N ALA A 265 -20.81 -14.15 6.30
CA ALA A 265 -19.94 -12.97 6.24
C ALA A 265 -18.83 -13.14 5.20
N LYS A 266 -18.30 -14.36 5.05
CA LYS A 266 -17.34 -14.71 3.99
C LYS A 266 -18.00 -14.61 2.62
N ASP A 267 -19.18 -15.18 2.45
CA ASP A 267 -19.97 -15.11 1.21
C ASP A 267 -20.27 -13.67 0.76
N LEU A 268 -20.63 -12.77 1.69
CA LEU A 268 -20.89 -11.37 1.33
C LEU A 268 -19.60 -10.62 0.97
N THR A 269 -18.51 -10.87 1.69
CA THR A 269 -17.21 -10.22 1.41
C THR A 269 -16.66 -10.66 0.05
N GLU A 270 -16.76 -11.95 -0.28
CA GLU A 270 -16.36 -12.48 -1.59
C GLU A 270 -17.24 -11.93 -2.72
N LYS A 271 -18.57 -11.87 -2.53
CA LYS A 271 -19.49 -11.30 -3.54
C LYS A 271 -19.20 -9.84 -3.85
N LEU A 272 -18.93 -9.02 -2.83
CA LEU A 272 -18.62 -7.60 -3.00
C LEU A 272 -17.29 -7.36 -3.74
N LEU A 273 -16.27 -8.19 -3.50
CA LEU A 273 -15.00 -8.14 -4.23
C LEU A 273 -15.16 -8.57 -5.70
N THR A 274 -16.12 -9.46 -5.99
CA THR A 274 -16.41 -9.88 -7.37
C THR A 274 -17.26 -8.87 -8.16
N GLU A 275 -18.21 -8.18 -7.53
CA GLU A 275 -19.10 -7.21 -8.21
C GLU A 275 -18.35 -5.95 -8.69
N GLU A 276 -17.43 -5.40 -7.88
CA GLU A 276 -16.61 -4.23 -8.30
C GLU A 276 -15.64 -4.58 -9.45
N SER A 277 -15.25 -5.85 -9.61
CA SER A 277 -14.42 -6.31 -10.73
C SER A 277 -15.18 -6.49 -12.05
N GLY A 278 -16.52 -6.52 -12.00
CA GLY A 278 -17.41 -6.59 -13.15
C GLY A 278 -17.83 -5.20 -13.68
N GLU A 279 -18.03 -4.22 -12.81
CA GLU A 279 -18.44 -2.86 -13.23
C GLU A 279 -17.36 -2.11 -14.01
N ASN A 280 -16.08 -2.35 -13.73
CA ASN A 280 -14.97 -1.78 -14.53
C ASN A 280 -14.82 -2.39 -15.94
N LYS A 281 -15.59 -3.41 -16.31
CA LYS A 281 -15.58 -4.00 -17.66
C LYS A 281 -16.70 -3.47 -18.57
N ASN A 282 -17.67 -2.75 -18.03
CA ASN A 282 -18.80 -2.19 -18.80
C ASN A 282 -18.68 -0.67 -19.03
N ALA A 283 -17.52 -0.09 -18.76
CA ALA A 283 -17.18 1.30 -19.00
C ALA A 283 -16.00 1.42 -19.98
N GLU A 284 -16.08 0.71 -21.11
CA GLU A 284 -15.34 0.97 -22.34
C GLU A 284 -16.33 1.02 -23.52
#